data_AF-A0A949HQS1-F1
#
_entry.id   AF-A0A949HQS1-F1
#
_cell.length_a   1.000
_cell.length_b   1.000
_cell.length_c   1.000
_cell.angle_alpha   90.00
_cell.angle_beta   90.00
_cell.angle_gamma   90.00
#
_symmetry.space_group_name_H-M   'P 1'
#
loop_
_entity.id
_entity.type
_entity.pdbx_description
1 polymer ?
#
loop_
_entity_poly.entity_id
_entity_poly.type
_entity_poly.pdbx_seq_one_letter_code
_entity_poly.pdbx_strand_id
1 'polypeptide(L)' 'MTKVLLLGLGRWGVNHLRNLHSMPIELYVAENGEQQLEPARKLGLPDARLTTHYQAFAGKVDCVVIVTPAQTHFP' A
#
# COMPACT_ATOMS: atom_id res chain seq x y z
N MET A 1 -1.66 17.33 -1.73
CA MET A 1 -2.35 16.07 -2.06
C MET A 1 -2.02 15.08 -0.95
N THR A 2 -3.03 14.43 -0.35
CA THR A 2 -2.81 13.52 0.80
C THR A 2 -2.04 12.29 0.36
N LYS A 3 -0.97 11.96 1.09
CA LYS A 3 -0.13 10.79 0.88
C LYS A 3 -0.61 9.65 1.75
N VAL A 4 -1.01 8.55 1.13
CA VAL A 4 -1.60 7.40 1.83
C VAL A 4 -0.74 6.17 1.58
N LEU A 5 -0.38 5.45 2.64
CA LEU A 5 0.25 4.14 2.54
C LEU A 5 -0.80 3.04 2.70
N LEU A 6 -0.98 2.20 1.69
CA LEU A 6 -1.69 0.92 1.82
C LEU A 6 -0.71 -0.15 2.27
N LEU A 7 -0.92 -0.70 3.46
CA LEU A 7 -0.11 -1.76 4.04
C LEU A 7 -0.83 -3.10 3.92
N GLY A 8 -0.35 -3.95 3.01
CA GLY A 8 -0.95 -5.25 2.71
C GLY A 8 -1.75 -5.27 1.40
N LEU A 9 -1.39 -6.19 0.50
CA LEU A 9 -2.02 -6.53 -0.76
C LEU A 9 -2.52 -7.99 -0.77
N GLY A 10 -2.98 -8.48 0.38
CA GLY A 10 -3.76 -9.71 0.44
C GLY A 10 -5.11 -9.59 -0.28
N ARG A 11 -5.98 -10.58 -0.10
CA ARG A 11 -7.30 -10.65 -0.76
C ARG A 11 -8.13 -9.36 -0.65
N TRP A 12 -8.13 -8.73 0.52
CA TRP A 12 -8.82 -7.45 0.76
C TRP A 12 -7.99 -6.24 0.36
N GLY A 13 -6.66 -6.33 0.41
CA GLY A 13 -5.75 -5.25 0.04
C GLY A 13 -5.91 -4.86 -1.43
N VAL A 14 -6.10 -5.81 -2.33
CA VAL A 14 -6.36 -5.54 -3.76
C VAL A 14 -7.66 -4.74 -3.99
N ASN A 15 -8.68 -4.95 -3.17
CA ASN A 15 -9.92 -4.17 -3.25
C ASN A 15 -9.71 -2.73 -2.78
N HIS A 16 -8.94 -2.54 -1.69
CA HIS A 16 -8.57 -1.21 -1.20
C HIS A 16 -7.69 -0.48 -2.22
N LEU A 17 -6.72 -1.16 -2.82
CA LEU A 17 -5.86 -0.64 -3.87
C LEU A 17 -6.67 -0.06 -5.03
N ARG A 18 -7.67 -0.80 -5.54
CA ARG A 18 -8.55 -0.30 -6.61
C ARG A 18 -9.28 0.99 -6.22
N ASN A 19 -9.87 1.03 -5.02
CA ASN A 19 -10.62 2.19 -4.56
C ASN A 19 -9.71 3.40 -4.32
N LEU A 20 -8.59 3.20 -3.62
CA LEU A 20 -7.61 4.22 -3.29
C LEU A 20 -6.94 4.81 -4.54
N HIS A 21 -6.63 3.98 -5.53
CA HIS A 21 -6.03 4.44 -6.79
C HIS A 21 -6.95 5.37 -7.59
N SER A 22 -8.27 5.25 -7.45
CA SER A 22 -9.25 6.13 -8.11
C SER A 22 -9.51 7.44 -7.36
N MET A 23 -8.93 7.62 -6.17
CA MET A 23 -9.10 8.83 -5.36
C MET A 23 -8.03 9.88 -5.72
N PRO A 24 -8.28 11.18 -5.47
CA PRO A 24 -7.30 12.24 -5.69
C PRO A 24 -6.23 12.28 -4.58
N ILE A 25 -5.49 11.17 -4.43
CA ILE A 25 -4.45 10.97 -3.40
C ILE A 25 -3.13 10.52 -4.05
N GLU A 26 -2.04 10.67 -3.31
CA GLU A 26 -0.75 10.08 -3.67
C GLU A 26 -0.60 8.73 -2.94
N LEU A 27 -0.80 7.63 -3.69
CA LEU A 27 -0.83 6.28 -3.12
C LEU A 27 0.55 5.62 -3.10
N TYR A 28 0.94 5.16 -1.92
CA TYR A 28 2.08 4.28 -1.66
C TYR A 28 1.57 2.89 -1.26
N VAL A 29 2.37 1.86 -1.54
CA VAL A 29 2.02 0.47 -1.20
C VAL A 29 3.21 -0.23 -0.57
N ALA A 30 2.95 -0.95 0.51
CA ALA A 30 3.91 -1.86 1.12
C ALA A 30 3.32 -3.27 1.28
N GLU A 31 4.10 -4.29 0.93
CA GLU A 31 3.74 -5.70 1.08
C GLU A 31 5.02 -6.54 1.21
N ASN A 32 4.98 -7.65 1.95
CA ASN A 32 6.18 -8.40 2.33
C ASN A 32 6.95 -9.05 1.15
N GLY A 33 6.32 -9.20 -0.02
CA GLY A 33 6.97 -9.83 -1.16
C GLY A 33 6.73 -9.07 -2.47
N GLU A 34 7.75 -9.10 -3.33
CA GLU A 34 7.76 -8.41 -4.62
C GLU A 34 6.62 -8.86 -5.55
N GLN A 35 6.33 -10.16 -5.58
CA GLN A 35 5.27 -10.70 -6.44
C GLN A 35 3.88 -10.17 -6.06
N GLN A 36 3.67 -9.87 -4.78
CA GLN A 36 2.41 -9.36 -4.29
C GLN A 36 2.21 -7.87 -4.62
N LEU A 37 3.25 -7.16 -5.09
CA LEU A 37 3.17 -5.78 -5.58
C LEU A 37 2.69 -5.69 -7.05
N GLU A 38 2.66 -6.81 -7.78
CA GLU A 38 2.22 -6.86 -9.18
C GLU A 38 0.85 -6.22 -9.45
N PRO A 39 -0.18 -6.37 -8.60
CA PRO A 39 -1.45 -5.67 -8.80
C PRO A 39 -1.29 -4.14 -8.82
N ALA A 40 -0.41 -3.58 -7.98
CA ALA A 40 -0.15 -2.14 -7.95
C ALA A 40 0.61 -1.68 -9.20
N ARG A 41 1.61 -2.45 -9.65
CA ARG A 41 2.33 -2.20 -10.91
C ARG A 41 1.38 -2.21 -12.10
N LYS A 42 0.46 -3.19 -12.18
CA LYS A 42 -0.57 -3.29 -13.24
C LYS A 42 -1.54 -2.11 -13.27
N LEU A 43 -1.75 -1.43 -12.14
CA LEU A 43 -2.53 -0.19 -12.08
C LEU A 43 -1.72 1.05 -12.44
N GLY A 44 -0.42 0.92 -12.70
CA GLY A 44 0.46 2.01 -13.12
C GLY A 44 1.10 2.78 -11.96
N LEU A 45 1.11 2.23 -10.73
CA LEU A 45 1.87 2.86 -9.65
C LEU A 45 3.37 2.78 -9.98
N PRO A 46 4.11 3.89 -9.81
CA PRO A 46 5.55 3.91 -10.06
C PRO A 46 6.28 3.12 -8.96
N ASP A 47 7.36 2.42 -9.34
CA ASP A 47 8.22 1.64 -8.44
C ASP A 47 8.70 2.42 -7.22
N ALA A 48 8.95 3.73 -7.36
CA ALA A 48 9.33 4.61 -6.26
C ALA A 48 8.29 4.72 -5.13
N ARG A 49 7.06 4.27 -5.37
CA ARG A 49 5.95 4.23 -4.39
C ARG A 49 5.59 2.81 -3.94
N LEU A 50 6.38 1.82 -4.33
CA LEU A 50 6.23 0.42 -3.95
C LEU A 50 7.41 -0.01 -3.09
N THR A 51 7.17 -0.81 -2.06
CA THR A 51 8.25 -1.32 -1.20
C THR A 51 7.88 -2.63 -0.55
N THR A 52 8.89 -3.41 -0.18
CA THR A 52 8.76 -4.57 0.70
C THR A 52 8.95 -4.25 2.19
N HIS A 53 9.31 -3.01 2.52
CA HIS A 53 9.57 -2.56 3.87
C HIS A 53 8.82 -1.25 4.15
N TYR A 54 7.69 -1.33 4.85
CA TYR A 54 6.81 -0.18 5.07
C TYR A 54 7.51 1.00 5.78
N GLN A 55 8.56 0.73 6.56
CA GLN A 55 9.38 1.73 7.24
C GLN A 55 10.01 2.73 6.25
N ALA A 56 10.25 2.33 4.99
CA ALA A 56 10.76 3.22 3.95
C ALA A 56 9.81 4.38 3.61
N PHE A 57 8.50 4.21 3.90
CA PHE A 57 7.44 5.18 3.63
C PHE A 57 6.76 5.74 4.89
N ALA A 58 6.84 5.06 6.04
CA ALA A 58 6.13 5.44 7.26
C ALA A 58 6.35 6.91 7.68
N GLY A 59 7.55 7.47 7.48
CA GLY A 59 7.86 8.87 7.79
C GLY A 59 7.59 9.88 6.65
N LYS A 60 7.02 9.44 5.52
CA LYS A 60 6.85 10.25 4.29
C LYS A 60 5.37 10.43 3.89
N VAL A 61 4.46 9.71 4.55
CA VAL A 61 3.03 9.68 4.26
C VAL A 61 2.22 10.35 5.37
N ASP A 62 1.03 10.81 5.04
CA ASP A 62 0.15 11.50 5.99
C ASP A 62 -0.71 10.51 6.79
N CYS A 63 -1.02 9.33 6.22
CA CYS A 63 -1.75 8.27 6.90
C CYS A 63 -1.47 6.88 6.32
N VAL A 64 -1.90 5.85 7.07
CA VAL A 64 -1.73 4.44 6.71
C VAL A 64 -3.09 3.73 6.76
N VAL A 65 -3.37 2.93 5.74
CA VAL A 65 -4.49 1.98 5.69
C VAL A 65 -3.92 0.58 5.89
N ILE A 66 -4.17 -0.02 7.06
CA ILE A 66 -3.65 -1.34 7.43
C ILE A 66 -4.65 -2.42 6.99
N VAL A 67 -4.24 -3.26 6.03
CA VAL A 67 -5.04 -4.36 5.47
C VAL A 67 -4.26 -5.68 5.51
N THR A 68 -3.44 -5.84 6.54
CA THR A 68 -2.74 -7.08 6.88
C THR A 68 -3.65 -8.04 7.65
N PRO A 69 -3.25 -9.30 7.91
CA PRO A 69 -3.98 -10.17 8.83
C PRO A 69 -4.21 -9.49 10.18
N ALA A 70 -5.39 -9.71 10.79
CA ALA A 70 -5.80 -9.01 12.00
C ALA A 70 -4.82 -9.19 13.17
N GLN A 71 -4.16 -10.36 13.24
CA GLN A 71 -3.17 -10.68 14.27
C GLN A 71 -1.92 -9.79 14.21
N THR A 72 -1.69 -9.09 13.11
CA THR A 72 -0.51 -8.22 12.91
C THR A 72 -0.85 -6.74 13.00
N HIS A 73 -2.07 -6.37 13.40
CA HIS A 73 -2.48 -4.96 13.52
C HIS A 73 -1.84 -4.29 14.74
N PHE A 74 -1.57 -5.07 15.77
CA PHE A 74 -0.96 -4.61 17.03
C PHE A 74 0.38 -5.32 17.25
N PRO A 75 1.30 -4.70 18.01
CA PRO A 75 2.57 -5.31 18.41
C PRO A 75 2.42 -6.60 19.21
#